data_AF-U5EG56-F1
#
_entry.id   AF-U5EG56-F1
#
_cell.length_a   1.000
_cell.length_b   1.000
_cell.length_c   1.000
_cell.angle_alpha   90.00
_cell.angle_beta   90.00
_cell.angle_gamma   90.00
#
_symmetry.space_group_name_H-M   'P 1'
#
loop_
_entity.id
_entity.type
_entity.pdbx_description
1 polymer ?
#
loop_
_entity_poly.entity_id
_entity_poly.type
_entity_poly.pdbx_seq_one_letter_code
_entity_poly.pdbx_strand_id
1 'polypeptide(L)'
;MFDLVEYPGREIIMSRVLEEGVEESNSAARGIALDALYDTLGEYSRPLSFEILYSYWDELEYPLSLENAHPPAGMFATSDSLSGLIRSPSYSPKIAFVDGDLRREVVDACIDSVDSACVDVDGYSLGWYLMEVRSSMAVIPGMTAGPSEVTVSRNAAQVSLNVTSVGEELWGYGPQDVFLEPPIGVRISRMNGTLTLQLGLYWSVWFEGGSGESYIRKGISKLERNGWVRSL
;
A
#
# COMPACT_ATOMS: atom_id res chain seq x y z
N MET A 1 -6.83 -24.04 16.14
CA MET A 1 -5.75 -23.64 15.22
C MET A 1 -6.45 -23.27 13.93
N PHE A 2 -6.33 -22.01 13.49
CA PHE A 2 -6.87 -21.55 12.22
C PHE A 2 -5.75 -21.64 11.20
N ASP A 3 -5.96 -22.42 10.14
CA ASP A 3 -5.02 -22.54 9.03
C ASP A 3 -5.42 -21.53 7.96
N LEU A 4 -4.65 -20.46 7.82
CA LEU A 4 -4.70 -19.56 6.69
C LEU A 4 -3.85 -20.14 5.57
N VAL A 5 -4.25 -19.97 4.31
CA VAL A 5 -3.43 -20.41 3.17
C VAL A 5 -2.94 -19.19 2.41
N GLU A 6 -1.63 -19.10 2.23
CA GLU A 6 -0.95 -18.15 1.35
C GLU A 6 -0.61 -18.86 0.04
N TYR A 7 -1.24 -18.42 -1.06
CA TYR A 7 -1.05 -19.02 -2.39
C TYR A 7 -1.07 -17.91 -3.43
N PRO A 8 -0.09 -17.86 -4.35
CA PRO A 8 0.95 -16.82 -4.51
C PRO A 8 0.50 -15.34 -4.41
N GLY A 9 -0.46 -15.05 -3.55
CA GLY A 9 -1.32 -13.88 -3.64
C GLY A 9 -2.38 -14.00 -4.74
N ARG A 10 -3.49 -13.28 -4.58
CA ARG A 10 -4.36 -12.87 -5.70
C ARG A 10 -4.17 -11.38 -5.91
N GLU A 11 -3.84 -11.01 -7.13
CA GLU A 11 -3.72 -9.60 -7.51
C GLU A 11 -5.01 -9.11 -8.18
N ILE A 12 -5.42 -7.90 -7.82
CA ILE A 12 -6.48 -7.16 -8.51
C ILE A 12 -5.84 -5.88 -9.02
N ILE A 13 -5.90 -5.68 -10.33
CA ILE A 13 -5.34 -4.50 -10.98
C ILE A 13 -6.49 -3.61 -11.45
N MET A 14 -6.42 -2.34 -11.10
CA MET A 14 -7.36 -1.31 -11.55
C MET A 14 -6.60 -0.12 -12.10
N SER A 15 -7.16 0.52 -13.13
CA SER A 15 -6.57 1.70 -13.74
C SER A 15 -7.59 2.83 -13.83
N ARG A 16 -7.09 4.06 -13.75
CA ARG A 16 -7.87 5.28 -13.95
C ARG A 16 -7.07 6.25 -14.80
N VAL A 17 -7.65 6.62 -15.94
CA VAL A 17 -7.12 7.70 -16.78
C VAL A 17 -7.42 9.03 -16.09
N LEU A 18 -6.42 9.88 -15.96
CA LEU A 18 -6.54 11.21 -15.40
C LEU A 18 -7.13 12.16 -16.44
N GLU A 19 -7.86 13.16 -15.96
CA GLU A 19 -8.41 14.21 -16.82
C GLU A 19 -7.30 15.21 -17.19
N GLU A 20 -7.46 15.89 -18.34
CA GLU A 20 -6.55 16.93 -18.80
C GLU A 20 -6.37 18.00 -17.70
N GLY A 21 -5.11 18.37 -17.41
CA GLY A 21 -4.75 19.29 -16.33
C GLY A 21 -4.68 18.67 -14.92
N VAL A 22 -5.29 17.50 -14.67
CA VAL A 22 -5.04 16.70 -13.45
C VAL A 22 -3.75 15.90 -13.61
N GLU A 23 -3.49 15.37 -14.80
CA GLU A 23 -2.23 14.72 -15.13
C GLU A 23 -1.04 15.67 -14.86
N GLU A 24 -1.09 16.90 -15.33
CA GLU A 24 -0.01 17.88 -15.09
C GLU A 24 0.14 18.29 -13.61
N SER A 25 -0.87 18.04 -12.77
CA SER A 25 -0.87 18.39 -11.35
C SER A 25 -0.50 17.21 -10.45
N ASN A 26 0.77 17.17 -10.03
CA ASN A 26 1.28 16.17 -9.08
C ASN A 26 0.41 16.02 -7.82
N SER A 27 -0.07 17.15 -7.27
CA SER A 27 -0.89 17.17 -6.06
C SER A 27 -2.32 16.65 -6.31
N ALA A 28 -2.95 17.01 -7.44
CA ALA A 28 -4.29 16.50 -7.76
C ALA A 28 -4.27 14.99 -8.05
N ALA A 29 -3.30 14.52 -8.83
CA ALA A 29 -3.09 13.11 -9.08
C ALA A 29 -2.79 12.34 -7.78
N ARG A 30 -1.97 12.91 -6.89
CA ARG A 30 -1.69 12.35 -5.54
C ARG A 30 -2.97 12.20 -4.73
N GLY A 31 -3.83 13.22 -4.70
CA GLY A 31 -5.11 13.18 -3.99
C GLY A 31 -5.97 12.01 -4.44
N ILE A 32 -6.11 11.80 -5.74
CA ILE A 32 -6.87 10.66 -6.32
C ILE A 32 -6.23 9.32 -5.93
N ALA A 33 -4.90 9.22 -5.97
CA ALA A 33 -4.18 8.00 -5.59
C ALA A 33 -4.38 7.66 -4.11
N LEU A 34 -4.23 8.63 -3.20
CA LEU A 34 -4.45 8.43 -1.78
C LEU A 34 -5.91 8.05 -1.49
N ASP A 35 -6.87 8.72 -2.11
CA ASP A 35 -8.29 8.36 -1.96
C ASP A 35 -8.53 6.90 -2.38
N ALA A 36 -7.95 6.46 -3.51
CA ALA A 36 -8.07 5.09 -3.96
C ALA A 36 -7.41 4.08 -3.01
N LEU A 37 -6.24 4.40 -2.46
CA LEU A 37 -5.56 3.58 -1.47
C LEU A 37 -6.46 3.35 -0.23
N TYR A 38 -6.97 4.43 0.36
CA TYR A 38 -7.78 4.32 1.58
C TYR A 38 -9.20 3.79 1.33
N ASP A 39 -9.76 4.03 0.14
CA ASP A 39 -11.00 3.40 -0.29
C ASP A 39 -10.85 1.88 -0.41
N THR A 40 -9.67 1.42 -0.84
CA THR A 40 -9.33 0.01 -0.94
C THR A 40 -9.15 -0.61 0.45
N LEU A 41 -8.31 -0.01 1.30
CA LEU A 41 -8.00 -0.54 2.63
C LEU A 41 -9.21 -0.52 3.58
N GLY A 42 -10.08 0.48 3.44
CA GLY A 42 -11.28 0.63 4.26
C GLY A 42 -11.00 0.61 5.76
N GLU A 43 -11.96 0.11 6.53
CA GLU A 43 -11.84 -0.03 7.99
C GLU A 43 -11.18 -1.35 8.42
N TYR A 44 -11.01 -2.28 7.47
CA TYR A 44 -10.57 -3.65 7.74
C TYR A 44 -9.07 -3.85 7.53
N SER A 45 -8.37 -2.84 7.01
CA SER A 45 -6.92 -2.85 6.82
C SER A 45 -6.33 -1.49 7.18
N ARG A 46 -5.14 -1.51 7.76
CA ARG A 46 -4.39 -0.31 8.17
C ARG A 46 -2.96 -0.41 7.63
N PRO A 47 -2.46 0.64 6.97
CA PRO A 47 -1.06 0.68 6.59
C PRO A 47 -0.18 0.88 7.83
N LEU A 48 0.86 0.07 7.95
CA LEU A 48 1.86 0.16 9.02
C LEU A 48 3.15 0.82 8.52
N SER A 49 3.42 0.72 7.22
CA SER A 49 4.40 1.56 6.54
C SER A 49 3.98 1.87 5.11
N PHE A 50 4.39 3.04 4.66
CA PHE A 50 4.09 3.60 3.35
C PHE A 50 5.38 4.15 2.75
N GLU A 51 5.63 3.82 1.49
CA GLU A 51 6.76 4.32 0.72
C GLU A 51 6.25 5.13 -0.47
N ILE A 52 6.90 6.26 -0.75
CA ILE A 52 6.67 7.08 -1.93
C ILE A 52 7.99 7.31 -2.65
N LEU A 53 7.95 7.17 -3.97
CA LEU A 53 9.12 7.25 -4.84
C LEU A 53 8.89 8.28 -5.93
N TYR A 54 9.92 9.07 -6.18
CA TYR A 54 9.95 10.13 -7.17
C TYR A 54 10.85 9.78 -8.33
N SER A 55 10.55 10.38 -9.48
CA SER A 55 11.36 10.31 -10.68
C SER A 55 11.22 11.62 -11.45
N TYR A 56 12.17 11.89 -12.33
CA TYR A 56 12.07 12.99 -13.27
C TYR A 56 11.24 12.55 -14.47
N TRP A 57 10.40 13.43 -14.99
CA TRP A 57 9.46 13.13 -16.06
C TRP A 57 9.92 13.82 -17.35
N ASP A 58 9.83 13.10 -18.47
CA ASP A 58 9.95 13.71 -19.79
C ASP A 58 8.63 14.35 -20.25
N GLU A 59 8.65 14.98 -21.44
CA GLU A 59 7.46 15.58 -22.06
C GLU A 59 6.35 14.56 -22.40
N LEU A 60 6.67 13.26 -22.37
CA LEU A 60 5.73 12.16 -22.63
C LEU A 60 5.27 11.48 -21.33
N GLU A 61 5.54 12.10 -20.18
CA GLU A 61 5.23 11.61 -18.85
C GLU A 61 5.77 10.20 -18.54
N TYR A 62 6.99 9.91 -18.98
CA TYR A 62 7.72 8.71 -18.56
C TYR A 62 8.73 9.02 -17.45
N PRO A 63 8.81 8.16 -16.41
CA PRO A 63 9.84 8.29 -15.38
C PRO A 63 11.22 7.99 -15.97
N LEU A 64 12.16 8.91 -15.76
CA LEU A 64 13.53 8.85 -16.23
C LEU A 64 14.51 8.55 -15.09
N SER A 65 15.57 7.81 -15.46
CA SER A 65 16.77 7.67 -14.65
C SER A 65 17.85 8.58 -15.20
N LEU A 66 18.03 9.75 -14.60
CA LEU A 66 19.09 10.68 -14.99
C LEU A 66 20.42 10.32 -14.32
N GLU A 67 21.50 10.37 -15.09
CA GLU A 67 22.85 10.13 -14.58
C GLU A 67 23.22 11.21 -13.55
N ASN A 68 23.66 10.80 -12.34
CA ASN A 68 23.97 11.65 -11.19
C ASN A 68 22.78 12.34 -10.50
N ALA A 69 21.54 12.04 -10.88
CA ALA A 69 20.38 12.50 -10.13
C ALA A 69 19.86 11.37 -9.23
N HIS A 70 19.61 11.70 -7.96
CA HIS A 70 19.01 10.78 -7.00
C HIS A 70 17.66 11.38 -6.58
N PRO A 71 16.56 11.05 -7.30
CA PRO A 71 15.26 11.56 -6.91
C PRO A 71 14.94 11.11 -5.47
N PRO A 72 14.25 11.95 -4.69
CA PRO A 72 13.96 11.64 -3.31
C PRO A 72 13.04 10.42 -3.20
N ALA A 73 13.14 9.77 -2.04
CA ALA A 73 12.25 8.71 -1.62
C ALA A 73 11.87 8.97 -0.17
N GLY A 74 10.59 8.74 0.16
CA GLY A 74 10.08 8.83 1.51
C GLY A 74 9.60 7.47 1.98
N MET A 75 10.00 7.04 3.18
CA MET A 75 9.36 5.93 3.88
C MET A 75 8.85 6.41 5.23
N PHE A 76 7.56 6.19 5.47
CA PHE A 76 6.89 6.51 6.73
C PHE A 76 6.39 5.23 7.37
N ALA A 77 6.48 5.14 8.69
CA ALA A 77 6.01 3.98 9.43
C ALA A 77 5.35 4.40 10.74
N THR A 78 4.33 3.66 11.19
CA THR A 78 3.83 3.83 12.56
C THR A 78 4.93 3.52 13.58
N SER A 79 4.98 4.29 14.67
CA SER A 79 5.83 4.04 15.83
C SER A 79 5.40 2.83 16.67
N ASP A 80 4.26 2.20 16.34
CA ASP A 80 3.76 1.02 17.04
C ASP A 80 4.78 -0.13 17.06
N SER A 81 5.02 -0.64 18.26
CA SER A 81 5.91 -1.78 18.48
C SER A 81 5.14 -3.09 18.27
N LEU A 82 5.06 -3.52 17.01
CA LEU A 82 4.53 -4.84 16.64
C LEU A 82 5.68 -5.85 16.54
N SER A 83 5.63 -6.88 17.40
CA SER A 83 6.69 -7.88 17.49
C SER A 83 6.93 -8.57 16.15
N GLY A 84 8.19 -8.65 15.74
CA GLY A 84 8.59 -9.31 14.49
C GLY A 84 8.25 -8.54 13.21
N LEU A 85 7.57 -7.39 13.27
CA LEU A 85 7.25 -6.62 12.07
C LEU A 85 8.52 -6.07 11.41
N ILE A 86 8.72 -6.44 10.14
CA ILE A 86 9.81 -5.97 9.30
C ILE A 86 9.37 -4.72 8.55
N ARG A 87 10.20 -3.68 8.60
CA ARG A 87 10.02 -2.42 7.87
C ARG A 87 11.27 -2.18 7.06
N SER A 88 11.25 -2.60 5.81
CA SER A 88 12.39 -2.47 4.91
C SER A 88 12.00 -1.62 3.69
N PRO A 89 12.62 -0.43 3.52
CA PRO A 89 12.39 0.37 2.33
C PRO A 89 12.95 -0.33 1.09
N SER A 90 12.39 -0.01 -0.07
CA SER A 90 12.88 -0.53 -1.35
C SER A 90 14.19 0.14 -1.75
N TYR A 91 14.32 1.42 -1.42
CA TYR A 91 15.55 2.20 -1.58
C TYR A 91 16.21 2.36 -0.21
N SER A 92 17.28 3.13 -0.06
CA SER A 92 17.83 3.46 1.28
C SER A 92 17.35 4.83 1.80
N PRO A 93 16.05 5.22 1.74
CA PRO A 93 15.59 6.43 2.37
C PRO A 93 15.67 6.28 3.89
N LYS A 94 15.77 7.41 4.57
CA LYS A 94 15.58 7.46 6.01
C LYS A 94 14.11 7.17 6.31
N ILE A 95 13.85 6.23 7.20
CA ILE A 95 12.50 5.96 7.70
C ILE A 95 12.11 7.06 8.69
N ALA A 96 10.99 7.71 8.43
CA ALA A 96 10.35 8.62 9.37
C ALA A 96 9.25 7.87 10.14
N PHE A 97 9.36 7.86 11.47
CA PHE A 97 8.34 7.26 12.32
C PHE A 97 7.28 8.29 12.69
N VAL A 98 6.02 7.87 12.62
CA VAL A 98 4.84 8.69 12.89
C VAL A 98 4.10 8.11 14.08
N ASP A 99 3.67 8.97 15.00
CA ASP A 99 2.88 8.55 16.14
C ASP A 99 1.42 8.30 15.74
N GLY A 100 0.98 7.05 15.94
CA GLY A 100 -0.38 6.59 15.65
C GLY A 100 -0.57 6.06 14.22
N ASP A 101 -1.85 5.93 13.83
CA ASP A 101 -2.24 5.34 12.55
C ASP A 101 -1.81 6.22 11.35
N LEU A 102 -1.27 5.58 10.32
CA LEU A 102 -1.02 6.18 9.01
C LEU A 102 -2.36 6.40 8.29
N ARG A 103 -3.12 7.41 8.71
CA ARG A 103 -4.37 7.85 8.07
C ARG A 103 -4.07 8.68 6.82
N ARG A 104 -5.08 8.84 5.95
CA ARG A 104 -4.96 9.60 4.70
C ARG A 104 -4.30 10.96 4.88
N GLU A 105 -4.79 11.75 5.83
CA GLU A 105 -4.30 13.11 6.08
C GLU A 105 -2.88 13.13 6.63
N VAL A 106 -2.52 12.09 7.39
CA VAL A 106 -1.18 11.92 7.95
C VAL A 106 -0.18 11.57 6.84
N VAL A 107 -0.54 10.62 5.96
CA VAL A 107 0.30 10.25 4.81
C VAL A 107 0.43 11.41 3.84
N ASP A 108 -0.65 12.13 3.54
CA ASP A 108 -0.63 13.32 2.67
C ASP A 108 0.33 14.40 3.21
N ALA A 109 0.26 14.71 4.51
CA ALA A 109 1.17 15.66 5.16
C ALA A 109 2.63 15.18 5.20
N CYS A 110 2.84 13.86 5.36
CA CYS A 110 4.17 13.26 5.25
C CYS A 110 4.73 13.39 3.83
N ILE A 111 3.91 13.20 2.80
CA ILE A 111 4.32 13.39 1.41
C ILE A 111 4.66 14.86 1.14
N ASP A 112 3.88 15.82 1.65
CA ASP A 112 4.20 17.25 1.53
C ASP A 112 5.59 17.59 2.07
N SER A 113 6.02 16.91 3.14
CA SER A 113 7.37 17.09 3.69
C SER A 113 8.47 16.61 2.74
N VAL A 114 8.21 15.56 1.95
CA VAL A 114 9.14 15.07 0.92
C VAL A 114 9.10 15.99 -0.30
N ASP A 115 7.91 16.41 -0.73
CA ASP A 115 7.72 17.37 -1.82
C ASP A 115 8.48 18.68 -1.57
N SER A 116 8.55 19.14 -0.32
CA SER A 116 9.30 20.36 0.02
C SER A 116 10.82 20.25 -0.20
N ALA A 117 11.35 19.03 -0.28
CA ALA A 117 12.76 18.75 -0.56
C ALA A 117 13.01 18.43 -2.05
N CYS A 118 11.96 18.32 -2.86
CA CYS A 118 12.05 18.07 -4.29
C CYS A 118 12.55 19.31 -5.03
N VAL A 119 13.50 19.12 -5.95
CA VAL A 119 14.05 20.18 -6.79
C VAL A 119 14.00 19.72 -8.24
N ASP A 120 13.39 20.51 -9.10
CA ASP A 120 13.39 20.29 -10.55
C ASP A 120 14.80 20.47 -11.12
N VAL A 121 15.09 19.78 -12.22
CA VAL A 121 16.33 19.95 -12.98
C VAL A 121 16.01 20.50 -14.36
N ASP A 122 16.96 21.18 -15.00
CA ASP A 122 16.72 21.86 -16.28
C ASP A 122 16.07 20.93 -17.31
N GLY A 123 14.85 21.28 -17.72
CA GLY A 123 14.07 20.55 -18.73
C GLY A 123 13.25 19.35 -18.23
N TYR A 124 13.29 19.03 -16.93
CA TYR A 124 12.55 17.90 -16.37
C TYR A 124 11.83 18.28 -15.07
N SER A 125 10.57 17.88 -14.96
CA SER A 125 9.79 18.04 -13.73
C SER A 125 10.00 16.83 -12.82
N LEU A 126 10.13 17.07 -11.51
CA LEU A 126 10.17 16.01 -10.52
C LEU A 126 8.74 15.68 -10.06
N GLY A 127 8.39 14.40 -10.05
CA GLY A 127 7.06 13.94 -9.65
C GLY A 127 7.09 12.55 -9.06
N TRP A 128 6.13 12.25 -8.19
CA TRP A 128 5.95 10.90 -7.66
C TRP A 128 5.48 9.98 -8.79
N TYR A 129 6.02 8.76 -8.84
CA TYR A 129 5.59 7.75 -9.83
C TYR A 129 5.08 6.48 -9.16
N LEU A 130 5.33 6.31 -7.86
CA LEU A 130 4.97 5.11 -7.13
C LEU A 130 4.69 5.42 -5.65
N MET A 131 3.56 4.92 -5.17
CA MET A 131 3.14 4.86 -3.77
C MET A 131 2.88 3.41 -3.39
N GLU A 132 3.37 2.96 -2.24
CA GLU A 132 3.29 1.56 -1.85
C GLU A 132 3.09 1.39 -0.35
N VAL A 133 2.09 0.58 0.03
CA VAL A 133 1.93 0.06 1.39
C VAL A 133 2.85 -1.15 1.55
N ARG A 134 4.00 -0.92 2.20
CA ARG A 134 5.05 -1.93 2.38
C ARG A 134 4.76 -2.91 3.51
N SER A 135 4.02 -2.44 4.52
CA SER A 135 3.53 -3.28 5.59
C SER A 135 2.13 -2.86 6.00
N SER A 136 1.30 -3.82 6.39
CA SER A 136 -0.09 -3.58 6.77
C SER A 136 -0.52 -4.54 7.86
N MET A 137 -1.61 -4.17 8.53
CA MET A 137 -2.39 -5.06 9.36
C MET A 137 -3.83 -5.11 8.85
N ALA A 138 -4.47 -6.27 8.93
CA ALA A 138 -5.85 -6.44 8.52
C ALA A 138 -6.63 -7.31 9.52
N VAL A 139 -7.92 -7.00 9.67
CA VAL A 139 -8.86 -7.76 10.50
C VAL A 139 -8.96 -9.19 9.98
N ILE A 140 -8.85 -10.17 10.87
CA ILE A 140 -9.13 -11.57 10.58
C ILE A 140 -10.63 -11.82 10.83
N PRO A 141 -11.46 -11.94 9.79
CA PRO A 141 -12.91 -11.94 9.95
C PRO A 141 -13.41 -13.14 10.75
N GLY A 142 -14.32 -12.89 11.69
CA GLY A 142 -14.93 -13.94 12.53
C GLY A 142 -14.08 -14.38 13.72
N MET A 143 -12.96 -13.71 14.00
CA MET A 143 -12.12 -13.95 15.17
C MET A 143 -12.16 -12.76 16.12
N THR A 144 -12.72 -12.97 17.31
CA THR A 144 -12.75 -11.99 18.41
C THR A 144 -12.03 -12.62 19.61
N ALA A 145 -10.99 -11.96 20.14
CA ALA A 145 -10.13 -12.46 21.23
C ALA A 145 -9.60 -13.90 21.01
N GLY A 146 -8.30 -14.05 20.72
CA GLY A 146 -7.76 -15.31 20.23
C GLY A 146 -6.32 -15.61 20.63
N PRO A 147 -5.69 -16.59 19.95
CA PRO A 147 -4.28 -16.90 20.14
C PRO A 147 -3.40 -15.70 19.77
N SER A 148 -2.18 -15.63 20.33
CA SER A 148 -1.17 -14.63 19.95
C SER A 148 -0.59 -14.86 18.56
N GLU A 149 -0.86 -16.02 17.95
CA GLU A 149 -0.32 -16.42 16.66
C GLU A 149 -1.38 -17.15 15.81
N VAL A 150 -1.23 -17.04 14.49
CA VAL A 150 -1.98 -17.80 13.48
C VAL A 150 -1.01 -18.54 12.57
N THR A 151 -1.41 -19.71 12.07
CA THR A 151 -0.59 -20.47 11.13
C THR A 151 -1.00 -20.15 9.71
N VAL A 152 -0.03 -19.72 8.91
CA VAL A 152 -0.18 -19.51 7.48
C VAL A 152 0.56 -20.62 6.73
N SER A 153 -0.18 -21.38 5.93
CA SER A 153 0.35 -22.41 5.05
C SER A 153 0.71 -21.80 3.70
N ARG A 154 1.99 -21.85 3.31
CA ARG A 154 2.50 -21.37 2.03
C ARG A 154 3.11 -22.54 1.27
N ASN A 155 2.49 -22.95 0.17
CA ASN A 155 2.87 -24.18 -0.55
C ASN A 155 2.94 -25.40 0.41
N ALA A 156 4.11 -26.00 0.60
CA ALA A 156 4.35 -27.10 1.54
C ALA A 156 4.90 -26.65 2.91
N ALA A 157 5.08 -25.35 3.12
CA ALA A 157 5.59 -24.78 4.37
C ALA A 157 4.44 -24.25 5.23
N GLN A 158 4.65 -24.23 6.55
CA GLN A 158 3.78 -23.57 7.51
C GLN A 158 4.60 -22.56 8.29
N VAL A 159 4.08 -21.34 8.42
CA VAL A 159 4.70 -20.25 9.19
C VAL A 159 3.73 -19.79 10.27
N SER A 160 4.21 -19.67 11.50
CA SER A 160 3.45 -19.05 12.59
C SER A 160 3.67 -17.54 12.55
N LEU A 161 2.60 -16.77 12.44
CA LEU A 161 2.63 -15.31 12.42
C LEU A 161 1.97 -14.76 13.65
N ASN A 162 2.59 -13.75 14.27
CA ASN A 162 1.97 -13.04 15.36
C ASN A 162 0.71 -12.31 14.89
N VAL A 163 -0.28 -12.26 15.76
CA VAL A 163 -1.48 -11.43 15.61
C VAL A 163 -1.62 -10.54 16.82
N THR A 164 -2.30 -9.42 16.65
CA THR A 164 -2.56 -8.47 17.73
C THR A 164 -4.04 -8.24 17.88
N SER A 165 -4.49 -7.90 19.10
CA SER A 165 -5.87 -7.50 19.33
C SER A 165 -5.98 -5.98 19.28
N VAL A 166 -6.92 -5.47 18.49
CA VAL A 166 -7.27 -4.05 18.46
C VAL A 166 -8.75 -3.93 18.81
N GLY A 167 -9.03 -3.44 20.01
CA GLY A 167 -10.38 -3.54 20.57
C GLY A 167 -10.77 -5.01 20.78
N GLU A 168 -11.90 -5.42 20.20
CA GLU A 168 -12.42 -6.79 20.28
C GLU A 168 -12.00 -7.67 19.08
N GLU A 169 -11.36 -7.08 18.07
CA GLU A 169 -11.00 -7.75 16.81
C GLU A 169 -9.57 -8.27 16.84
N LEU A 170 -9.35 -9.40 16.17
CA LEU A 170 -8.02 -9.96 15.94
C LEU A 170 -7.47 -9.48 14.60
N TRP A 171 -6.25 -8.96 14.60
CA TRP A 171 -5.58 -8.38 13.44
C TRP A 171 -4.30 -9.14 13.13
N GLY A 172 -4.18 -9.61 11.90
CA GLY A 172 -2.93 -10.12 11.35
C GLY A 172 -2.11 -9.00 10.76
N TYR A 173 -0.79 -9.05 10.91
CA TYR A 173 0.11 -8.01 10.39
C TYR A 173 1.35 -8.60 9.75
N GLY A 174 1.97 -7.86 8.85
CA GLY A 174 3.17 -8.30 8.16
C GLY A 174 3.79 -7.22 7.29
N PRO A 175 5.00 -7.47 6.76
CA PRO A 175 5.70 -8.76 6.80
C PRO A 175 6.39 -9.03 8.15
N GLN A 176 6.42 -10.30 8.59
CA GLN A 176 7.13 -10.74 9.80
C GLN A 176 8.35 -11.64 9.50
N ASP A 177 8.51 -11.99 8.23
CA ASP A 177 9.63 -12.73 7.68
C ASP A 177 9.95 -12.10 6.31
N VAL A 178 11.23 -12.07 5.94
CA VAL A 178 11.71 -11.42 4.69
C VAL A 178 11.15 -12.08 3.43
N PHE A 179 10.61 -13.30 3.53
CA PHE A 179 10.03 -14.04 2.43
C PHE A 179 8.50 -13.98 2.39
N LEU A 180 7.87 -13.27 3.31
CA LEU A 180 6.42 -13.12 3.39
C LEU A 180 5.99 -11.72 2.98
N GLU A 181 4.82 -11.67 2.38
CA GLU A 181 4.17 -10.42 1.99
C GLU A 181 3.28 -9.91 3.14
N PRO A 182 2.94 -8.60 3.16
CA PRO A 182 1.91 -8.10 4.08
C PRO A 182 0.57 -8.82 3.82
N PRO A 183 -0.36 -8.87 4.80
CA PRO A 183 -1.66 -9.52 4.59
C PRO A 183 -2.42 -8.94 3.39
N ILE A 184 -2.33 -7.61 3.22
CA ILE A 184 -2.85 -6.87 2.08
C ILE A 184 -1.78 -5.87 1.62
N GLY A 185 -1.31 -6.00 0.39
CA GLY A 185 -0.42 -5.05 -0.27
C GLY A 185 -1.20 -4.12 -1.19
N VAL A 186 -0.86 -2.82 -1.19
CA VAL A 186 -1.43 -1.85 -2.13
C VAL A 186 -0.30 -1.07 -2.76
N ARG A 187 -0.27 -1.05 -4.08
CA ARG A 187 0.70 -0.30 -4.87
C ARG A 187 -0.06 0.57 -5.87
N ILE A 188 0.29 1.85 -5.94
CA ILE A 188 -0.26 2.76 -6.94
C ILE A 188 0.89 3.37 -7.72
N SER A 189 0.89 3.18 -9.03
CA SER A 189 1.83 3.84 -9.93
C SER A 189 1.13 4.87 -10.81
N ARG A 190 1.89 5.87 -11.25
CA ARG A 190 1.48 6.84 -12.25
C ARG A 190 2.38 6.68 -13.47
N MET A 191 1.80 6.63 -14.66
CA MET A 191 2.53 6.62 -15.92
C MET A 191 1.60 7.06 -17.06
N ASN A 192 2.06 7.99 -17.91
CA ASN A 192 1.35 8.42 -19.13
C ASN A 192 -0.15 8.73 -18.88
N GLY A 193 -0.42 9.75 -18.05
CA GLY A 193 -1.77 10.19 -17.69
C GLY A 193 -2.62 9.14 -16.97
N THR A 194 -2.06 8.00 -16.55
CA THR A 194 -2.82 6.88 -15.98
C THR A 194 -2.31 6.51 -14.60
N LEU A 195 -3.24 6.40 -13.65
CA LEU A 195 -3.00 5.75 -12.37
C LEU A 195 -3.30 4.26 -12.48
N THR A 196 -2.42 3.43 -11.95
CA THR A 196 -2.62 1.98 -11.84
C THR A 196 -2.50 1.56 -10.39
N LEU A 197 -3.58 1.01 -9.83
CA LEU A 197 -3.64 0.43 -8.50
C LEU A 197 -3.52 -1.09 -8.62
N GLN A 198 -2.58 -1.67 -7.88
CA GLN A 198 -2.42 -3.10 -7.70
C GLN A 198 -2.73 -3.43 -6.24
N LEU A 199 -3.71 -4.29 -6.03
CA LEU A 199 -4.10 -4.82 -4.72
C LEU A 199 -3.66 -6.28 -4.64
N GLY A 200 -2.65 -6.55 -3.81
CA GLY A 200 -2.20 -7.90 -3.48
C GLY A 200 -2.92 -8.42 -2.25
N LEU A 201 -3.65 -9.52 -2.41
CA LEU A 201 -4.29 -10.24 -1.31
C LEU A 201 -3.48 -11.49 -1.05
N TYR A 202 -2.88 -11.63 0.14
CA TYR A 202 -1.92 -12.72 0.36
C TYR A 202 -2.47 -13.85 1.24
N TRP A 203 -3.53 -13.62 2.02
CA TRP A 203 -4.16 -14.68 2.82
C TRP A 203 -5.56 -15.04 2.33
N SER A 204 -5.86 -16.34 2.32
CA SER A 204 -7.09 -16.92 1.75
C SER A 204 -8.40 -16.38 2.31
N VAL A 205 -8.41 -15.84 3.53
CA VAL A 205 -9.62 -15.25 4.13
C VAL A 205 -10.17 -14.08 3.33
N TRP A 206 -9.33 -13.35 2.58
CA TRP A 206 -9.76 -12.22 1.75
C TRP A 206 -10.01 -12.61 0.29
N PHE A 207 -9.87 -13.89 -0.08
CA PHE A 207 -10.13 -14.35 -1.45
C PHE A 207 -11.62 -14.51 -1.72
N GLU A 208 -11.96 -14.76 -2.99
CA GLU A 208 -13.32 -15.11 -3.40
C GLU A 208 -13.80 -16.39 -2.69
N GLY A 209 -14.98 -16.31 -2.07
CA GLY A 209 -15.52 -17.33 -1.17
C GLY A 209 -14.99 -17.29 0.26
N GLY A 210 -13.99 -16.43 0.56
CA GLY A 210 -13.41 -16.24 1.88
C GLY A 210 -14.29 -15.39 2.81
N SER A 211 -14.07 -15.51 4.13
CA SER A 211 -14.85 -14.78 5.14
C SER A 211 -14.70 -13.25 5.08
N GLY A 212 -13.62 -12.76 4.48
CA GLY A 212 -13.30 -11.36 4.28
C GLY A 212 -13.58 -10.84 2.87
N GLU A 213 -14.12 -11.66 1.96
CA GLU A 213 -14.35 -11.25 0.57
C GLU A 213 -15.21 -9.99 0.46
N SER A 214 -16.23 -9.87 1.32
CA SER A 214 -17.15 -8.74 1.31
C SER A 214 -16.46 -7.39 1.55
N TYR A 215 -15.38 -7.39 2.35
CA TYR A 215 -14.58 -6.19 2.58
C TYR A 215 -13.85 -5.75 1.31
N ILE A 216 -13.19 -6.70 0.64
CA ILE A 216 -12.51 -6.45 -0.63
C ILE A 216 -13.49 -5.94 -1.67
N ARG A 217 -14.62 -6.63 -1.84
CA ARG A 217 -15.65 -6.27 -2.81
C ARG A 217 -16.19 -4.85 -2.57
N LYS A 218 -16.40 -4.47 -1.32
CA LYS A 218 -16.85 -3.11 -0.95
C LYS A 218 -15.83 -2.04 -1.38
N GLY A 219 -14.54 -2.27 -1.15
CA GLY A 219 -13.46 -1.37 -1.58
C GLY A 219 -13.41 -1.23 -3.10
N ILE A 220 -13.39 -2.36 -3.81
CA ILE A 220 -13.39 -2.38 -5.29
C ILE A 220 -14.62 -1.68 -5.87
N SER A 221 -15.83 -1.91 -5.34
CA SER A 221 -17.03 -1.22 -5.81
C SER A 221 -17.03 0.29 -5.48
N LYS A 222 -16.25 0.75 -4.50
CA LYS A 222 -16.04 2.18 -4.26
C LYS A 222 -15.12 2.77 -5.33
N LEU A 223 -14.03 2.08 -5.66
CA LEU A 223 -13.14 2.46 -6.76
C LEU A 223 -13.87 2.52 -8.11
N GLU A 224 -14.67 1.51 -8.44
CA GLU A 224 -15.47 1.44 -9.68
C GLU A 224 -16.42 2.65 -9.81
N ARG A 225 -17.06 3.06 -8.71
CA ARG A 225 -17.91 4.27 -8.70
C ARG A 225 -17.12 5.57 -8.85
N ASN A 226 -15.84 5.55 -8.50
CA ASN A 226 -14.92 6.69 -8.61
C ASN A 226 -14.12 6.67 -9.93
N GLY A 227 -14.58 5.93 -10.94
CA GLY A 227 -14.02 5.95 -12.29
C GLY A 227 -12.81 5.03 -12.50
N TRP A 228 -12.49 4.16 -11.54
CA TRP A 228 -11.49 3.12 -11.73
C TRP A 228 -12.08 1.93 -12.50
N VAL A 229 -11.30 1.36 -13.40
CA VAL A 229 -11.70 0.21 -14.23
C VAL A 229 -10.76 -0.95 -13.95
N ARG A 230 -11.29 -2.18 -13.88
CA ARG A 230 -10.46 -3.37 -13.73
C ARG A 230 -9.68 -3.62 -15.01
N SER A 231 -8.38 -3.87 -14.87
CA SER A 231 -7.52 -4.30 -15.96
C SER A 231 -7.55 -5.83 -16.05
N LEU A 232 -7.63 -6.36 -17.27
CA LEU A 232 -7.64 -7.80 -17.55
C LEU A 232 -6.23 -8.41 -17.47
#